data_AF-M0JKE2-F1
#
_entry.id   AF-M0JKE2-F1
#
_cell.length_a   1.000
_cell.length_b   1.000
_cell.length_c   1.000
_cell.angle_alpha   90.00
_cell.angle_beta   90.00
_cell.angle_gamma   90.00
#
_symmetry.space_group_name_H-M   'P 1'
#
loop_
_entity.id
_entity.type
_entity.pdbx_description
1 polymer ?
#
loop_
_entity_poly.entity_id
_entity_poly.type
_entity_poly.pdbx_seq_one_letter_code
_entity_poly.pdbx_strand_id
1 'polypeptide(L)'
;MDADAVVREQENPELPSKAMERKFSLWDREYTVEALTDLTGSQIRSKQVEFEGEVEQLLADHRPGQIVANRPALSYLNGKPPYTEEEWRKARESIQNEAEKIRLRFDRAEGVVRTEEKGRYRSFARKCIAALPDININIST
;
A
#
# COMPACT_ATOMS: atom_id res chain seq x y z
N MET A 1 29.33 -9.39 31.39
CA MET A 1 28.21 -8.48 31.12
C MET A 1 27.57 -8.93 29.82
N ASP A 2 26.27 -9.16 29.78
CA ASP A 2 25.57 -9.58 28.56
C ASP A 2 25.43 -8.38 27.63
N ALA A 3 26.15 -8.39 26.52
CA ALA A 3 26.18 -7.28 25.57
C ALA A 3 24.79 -7.02 24.94
N ASP A 4 23.99 -8.08 24.76
CA ASP A 4 22.66 -7.95 24.17
C ASP A 4 21.69 -7.27 25.16
N ALA A 5 21.75 -7.65 26.44
CA ALA A 5 20.95 -7.03 27.49
C ALA A 5 21.29 -5.54 27.67
N VAL A 6 22.59 -5.20 27.67
CA VAL A 6 23.07 -3.82 27.84
C VAL A 6 22.61 -2.91 26.70
N VAL A 7 22.81 -3.34 25.45
CA VAL A 7 22.39 -2.57 24.28
C VAL A 7 20.88 -2.36 24.29
N ARG A 8 20.11 -3.38 24.68
CA ARG A 8 18.65 -3.24 24.76
C ARG A 8 18.18 -2.31 25.86
N GLU A 9 18.82 -2.32 27.03
CA GLU A 9 18.49 -1.40 28.12
C GLU A 9 18.83 0.05 27.74
N GLN A 10 19.94 0.26 27.04
CA GLN A 10 20.38 1.58 26.57
C GLN A 10 19.50 2.12 25.44
N GLU A 11 19.21 1.29 24.44
CA GLU A 11 18.50 1.72 23.23
C GLU A 11 16.98 1.65 23.36
N ASN A 12 16.46 0.83 24.29
CA ASN A 12 15.05 0.61 24.57
C ASN A 12 14.17 0.60 23.29
N PRO A 13 14.36 -0.41 22.42
CA PRO A 13 13.81 -0.35 21.07
C PRO A 13 12.28 -0.42 21.08
N GLU A 14 11.65 0.64 20.56
CA GLU A 14 10.18 0.75 20.45
C GLU A 14 9.63 -0.08 19.28
N LEU A 15 8.39 -0.55 19.41
CA LEU A 15 7.65 -1.22 18.35
C LEU A 15 6.18 -0.77 18.31
N PRO A 16 5.67 -0.23 17.18
CA PRO A 16 6.39 0.08 15.93
C PRO A 16 7.52 1.10 16.15
N SER A 17 8.57 1.04 15.32
CA SER A 17 9.64 2.05 15.38
C SER A 17 9.14 3.40 14.88
N LYS A 18 9.77 4.50 15.31
CA LYS A 18 9.49 5.84 14.76
C LYS A 18 9.61 5.92 13.23
N ALA A 19 10.48 5.10 12.63
CA ALA A 19 10.60 5.02 11.17
C ALA A 19 9.36 4.37 10.54
N MET A 20 8.87 3.28 11.13
CA MET A 20 7.62 2.62 10.72
C MET A 20 6.43 3.57 10.89
N GLU A 21 6.27 4.21 12.05
CA GLU A 21 5.18 5.15 12.31
C GLU A 21 5.13 6.29 11.29
N ARG A 22 6.29 6.87 10.95
CA ARG A 22 6.38 7.88 9.90
C ARG A 22 5.95 7.34 8.54
N LYS A 23 6.34 6.12 8.21
CA LYS A 23 5.98 5.49 6.93
C LYS A 23 4.48 5.17 6.86
N PHE A 24 3.90 4.64 7.94
CA PHE A 24 2.47 4.39 8.06
C PHE A 24 1.66 5.69 7.95
N SER A 25 2.09 6.74 8.65
CA SER A 25 1.46 8.06 8.57
C SER A 25 1.51 8.65 7.16
N LEU A 26 2.61 8.43 6.44
CA LEU A 26 2.77 8.85 5.06
C LEU A 26 1.77 8.14 4.16
N TRP A 27 1.71 6.80 4.26
CA TRP A 27 0.75 6.00 3.50
C TRP A 27 -0.70 6.39 3.78
N ASP A 28 -1.02 6.65 5.04
CA ASP A 28 -2.36 7.06 5.43
C ASP A 28 -2.79 8.40 4.85
N ARG A 29 -1.83 9.32 4.69
CA ARG A 29 -2.08 10.63 4.09
C ARG A 29 -2.13 10.58 2.57
N GLU A 30 -1.26 9.79 1.94
CA GLU A 30 -1.08 9.79 0.49
C GLU A 30 -2.09 8.89 -0.24
N TYR A 31 -2.38 7.72 0.34
CA TYR A 31 -3.23 6.71 -0.29
C TYR A 31 -4.65 6.71 0.30
N THR A 32 -5.25 7.89 0.41
CA THR A 32 -6.67 8.00 0.77
C THR A 32 -7.55 7.57 -0.40
N VAL A 33 -8.75 7.06 -0.11
CA VAL A 33 -9.70 6.68 -1.18
C VAL A 33 -10.01 7.90 -2.06
N GLU A 34 -10.21 9.07 -1.46
CA GLU A 34 -10.50 10.32 -2.16
C GLU A 34 -9.39 10.70 -3.15
N ALA A 35 -8.14 10.75 -2.68
CA ALA A 35 -6.99 11.07 -3.53
C ALA A 35 -6.81 10.04 -4.67
N LEU A 36 -7.08 8.77 -4.40
CA LEU A 36 -7.00 7.71 -5.40
C LEU A 36 -8.16 7.78 -6.42
N THR A 37 -9.36 8.19 -6.01
CA THR A 37 -10.51 8.31 -6.92
C THR A 37 -10.42 9.48 -7.89
N ASP A 38 -9.57 10.47 -7.60
CA ASP A 38 -9.26 11.55 -8.54
C ASP A 38 -8.38 11.09 -9.72
N LEU A 39 -7.83 9.88 -9.65
CA LEU A 39 -6.99 9.29 -10.68
C LEU A 39 -7.78 8.41 -11.66
N THR A 40 -7.26 8.22 -12.87
CA THR A 40 -7.77 7.20 -13.79
C THR A 40 -7.44 5.79 -13.30
N GLY A 41 -8.19 4.78 -13.74
CA GLY A 41 -7.90 3.39 -13.36
C GLY A 41 -6.48 2.92 -13.70
N SER A 42 -5.87 3.47 -14.76
CA SER A 42 -4.47 3.17 -15.10
C SER A 42 -3.46 3.78 -14.12
N GLN A 43 -3.72 5.01 -13.65
CA GLN A 43 -2.88 5.69 -12.67
C GLN A 43 -3.01 5.06 -11.29
N ILE A 44 -4.21 4.60 -10.90
CA ILE A 44 -4.42 3.83 -9.66
C ILE A 44 -3.51 2.59 -9.65
N ARG A 45 -3.51 1.80 -10.74
CA ARG A 45 -2.66 0.61 -10.84
C ARG A 45 -1.16 0.95 -10.80
N SER A 46 -0.73 2.02 -11.46
CA SER A 46 0.66 2.47 -11.38
C SER A 46 1.05 2.83 -9.95
N LYS A 47 0.18 3.57 -9.24
CA LYS A 47 0.39 3.93 -7.84
C LYS A 47 0.39 2.74 -6.90
N GLN A 48 -0.42 1.73 -7.17
CA GLN A 48 -0.43 0.49 -6.42
C GLN A 48 0.91 -0.25 -6.54
N VAL A 49 1.51 -0.30 -7.74
CA VAL A 49 2.84 -0.90 -7.94
C VAL A 49 3.93 -0.14 -7.20
N GLU A 50 3.90 1.20 -7.24
CA GLU A 50 4.81 2.04 -6.46
C GLU A 50 4.70 1.74 -4.95
N PHE A 51 3.46 1.70 -4.45
CA PHE A 51 3.17 1.38 -3.07
C PHE A 51 3.68 -0.01 -2.65
N GLU A 52 3.46 -1.06 -3.45
CA GLU A 52 3.98 -2.40 -3.13
C GLU A 52 5.52 -2.42 -3.07
N GLY A 53 6.20 -1.66 -3.94
CA GLY A 53 7.65 -1.48 -3.86
C GLY A 53 8.10 -0.82 -2.55
N GLU A 54 7.34 0.16 -2.04
CA GLU A 54 7.61 0.75 -0.73
C GLU A 54 7.43 -0.24 0.43
N VAL A 55 6.40 -1.10 0.35
CA VAL A 55 6.13 -2.15 1.33
C VAL A 55 7.28 -3.17 1.33
N GLU A 56 7.70 -3.63 0.16
CA GLU A 56 8.81 -4.58 0.01
C GLU A 56 10.11 -4.00 0.56
N GLN A 57 10.42 -2.73 0.26
CA GLN A 57 11.59 -2.06 0.79
C GLN A 57 11.54 -1.99 2.33
N LEU A 58 10.41 -1.57 2.90
CA LEU A 58 10.27 -1.48 4.36
C LEU A 58 10.40 -2.86 5.02
N LEU A 59 9.85 -3.91 4.41
CA LEU A 59 10.01 -5.29 4.89
C LEU A 59 11.46 -5.79 4.79
N ALA A 60 12.19 -5.41 3.74
CA ALA A 60 13.59 -5.76 3.58
C ALA A 60 14.46 -5.08 4.67
N ASP A 61 14.19 -3.81 4.97
CA ASP A 61 14.85 -3.08 6.05
C ASP A 61 14.61 -3.77 7.40
N HIS A 62 13.41 -4.34 7.59
CA HIS A 62 13.00 -5.07 8.79
C HIS A 62 13.18 -6.60 8.71
N ARG A 63 13.99 -7.08 7.77
CA ARG A 63 14.41 -8.48 7.73
C ARG A 63 15.72 -8.63 8.51
N PRO A 64 15.73 -9.35 9.63
CA PRO A 64 16.99 -9.70 10.25
C PRO A 64 17.70 -10.77 9.40
N GLY A 65 18.99 -10.59 9.16
CA GLY A 65 19.83 -11.69 8.67
C GLY A 65 19.90 -12.80 9.73
N GLN A 66 20.12 -14.06 9.31
CA GLN A 66 20.14 -15.21 10.24
C GLN A 66 21.10 -15.03 11.42
N ILE A 67 22.24 -14.36 11.19
CA ILE A 67 23.28 -14.12 12.21
C ILE A 67 22.83 -13.06 13.24
N VAL A 68 21.89 -12.18 12.86
CA VAL A 68 21.55 -10.95 13.58
C VAL A 68 20.20 -11.05 14.30
N ALA A 69 19.32 -11.95 13.86
CA ALA A 69 17.96 -12.13 14.39
C ALA A 69 17.92 -12.40 15.90
N ASN A 70 18.94 -13.09 16.42
CA ASN A 70 19.06 -13.49 17.82
C ASN A 70 20.22 -12.80 18.55
N ARG A 71 20.74 -11.69 17.98
CA ARG A 71 21.84 -10.92 18.56
C ARG A 71 21.56 -9.41 18.47
N PRO A 72 20.78 -8.86 19.43
CA PRO A 72 20.49 -7.43 19.52
C PRO A 72 21.72 -6.52 19.37
N ALA A 73 22.84 -6.84 20.02
CA ALA A 73 24.06 -6.04 19.93
C ALA A 73 24.62 -6.01 18.50
N LEU A 74 24.56 -7.13 17.77
CA LEU A 74 24.95 -7.15 16.36
C LEU A 74 23.97 -6.39 15.46
N SER A 75 22.67 -6.40 15.77
CA SER A 75 21.69 -5.59 15.02
C SER A 75 22.03 -4.11 15.13
N TYR A 76 22.28 -3.66 16.36
CA TYR A 76 22.67 -2.28 16.64
C TYR A 76 23.93 -1.86 15.89
N LEU A 77 24.98 -2.69 15.91
CA LEU A 77 26.23 -2.42 15.18
C LEU A 77 26.04 -2.32 13.66
N ASN A 78 24.99 -2.93 13.11
CA ASN A 78 24.63 -2.85 11.70
C ASN A 78 23.58 -1.76 11.40
N GLY A 79 23.35 -0.83 12.33
CA GLY A 79 22.40 0.26 12.18
C GLY A 79 20.94 -0.18 12.20
N LYS A 80 20.65 -1.39 12.69
CA LYS A 80 19.29 -1.92 12.83
C LYS A 80 18.84 -1.83 14.29
N PRO A 81 17.53 -1.69 14.55
CA PRO A 81 17.01 -1.77 15.91
C PRO A 81 17.48 -3.05 16.61
N PRO A 82 17.89 -3.00 17.90
CA PRO A 82 18.32 -4.16 18.67
C PRO A 82 17.14 -5.05 19.09
N TYR A 83 16.28 -5.43 18.13
CA TYR A 83 15.12 -6.27 18.33
C TYR A 83 15.52 -7.74 18.59
N THR A 84 14.66 -8.40 19.37
CA THR A 84 14.59 -9.86 19.46
C THR A 84 13.95 -10.45 18.21
N GLU A 85 14.11 -11.75 17.98
CA GLU A 85 13.46 -12.48 16.88
C GLU A 85 11.94 -12.27 16.85
N GLU A 86 11.30 -12.26 18.03
CA GLU A 86 9.87 -12.03 18.17
C GLU A 86 9.46 -10.58 17.82
N GLU A 87 10.26 -9.58 18.20
CA GLU A 87 10.01 -8.18 17.84
C GLU A 87 10.22 -7.95 16.33
N TRP A 88 11.23 -8.59 15.71
CA TRP A 88 11.38 -8.58 14.26
C TRP A 88 10.16 -9.15 13.55
N ARG A 89 9.62 -10.27 14.05
CA ARG A 89 8.40 -10.88 13.53
C ARG A 89 7.21 -9.91 13.66
N LYS A 90 7.00 -9.34 14.85
CA LYS A 90 5.92 -8.37 15.11
C LYS A 90 6.06 -7.10 14.27
N ALA A 91 7.29 -6.62 14.03
CA ALA A 91 7.53 -5.46 13.16
C ALA A 91 7.04 -5.73 11.74
N ARG A 92 7.40 -6.90 11.19
CA ARG A 92 6.97 -7.31 9.85
C ARG A 92 5.47 -7.53 9.77
N GLU A 93 4.88 -8.14 10.79
CA GLU A 93 3.43 -8.32 10.90
C GLU A 93 2.71 -6.96 10.93
N SER A 94 3.21 -5.99 11.69
CA SER A 94 2.68 -4.63 11.72
C SER A 94 2.77 -3.95 10.34
N ILE A 95 3.90 -4.07 9.64
CA ILE A 95 4.05 -3.53 8.27
C ILE A 95 3.00 -4.13 7.34
N GLN A 96 2.83 -5.45 7.37
CA GLN A 96 1.86 -6.14 6.52
C GLN A 96 0.42 -5.73 6.84
N ASN A 97 0.08 -5.60 8.12
CA ASN A 97 -1.25 -5.19 8.56
C ASN A 97 -1.58 -3.77 8.11
N GLU A 98 -0.66 -2.82 8.24
CA GLU A 98 -0.87 -1.46 7.73
C GLU A 98 -0.93 -1.44 6.21
N ALA A 99 -0.07 -2.21 5.53
CA ALA A 99 -0.10 -2.29 4.07
C ALA A 99 -1.45 -2.82 3.55
N GLU A 100 -2.03 -3.80 4.24
CA GLU A 100 -3.33 -4.36 3.87
C GLU A 100 -4.46 -3.33 3.93
N LYS A 101 -4.45 -2.44 4.93
CA LYS A 101 -5.43 -1.35 4.99
C LYS A 101 -5.34 -0.44 3.78
N ILE A 102 -4.14 -0.18 3.28
CA ILE A 102 -3.91 0.65 2.10
C ILE A 102 -4.35 -0.08 0.82
N ARG A 103 -4.08 -1.38 0.69
CA ARG A 103 -4.57 -2.20 -0.44
C ARG A 103 -6.08 -2.16 -0.57
N LEU A 104 -6.80 -2.27 0.55
CA LEU A 104 -8.27 -2.13 0.57
C LEU A 104 -8.74 -0.76 0.06
N ARG A 105 -7.96 0.31 0.25
CA ARG A 105 -8.27 1.64 -0.30
C ARG A 105 -8.06 1.69 -1.81
N PHE A 106 -6.99 1.07 -2.31
CA PHE A 106 -6.77 0.90 -3.76
C PHE A 106 -7.92 0.14 -4.42
N ASP A 107 -8.31 -1.02 -3.86
CA ASP A 107 -9.41 -1.83 -4.39
C ASP A 107 -10.73 -1.03 -4.42
N ARG A 108 -11.00 -0.29 -3.35
CA ARG A 108 -12.20 0.56 -3.25
C ARG A 108 -12.16 1.68 -4.30
N ALA A 109 -11.04 2.39 -4.45
CA ALA A 109 -10.89 3.47 -5.40
C ALA A 109 -11.04 2.97 -6.85
N GLU A 110 -10.40 1.85 -7.20
CA GLU A 110 -10.56 1.24 -8.52
C GLU A 110 -12.03 0.85 -8.79
N GLY A 111 -12.72 0.31 -7.78
CA GLY A 111 -14.14 -0.01 -7.85
C GLY A 111 -15.02 1.20 -8.17
N VAL A 112 -14.75 2.34 -7.52
CA VAL A 112 -15.46 3.62 -7.75
C VAL A 112 -15.20 4.13 -9.17
N VAL A 113 -13.93 4.31 -9.55
CA VAL A 113 -13.54 4.86 -10.85
C VAL A 113 -14.08 4.00 -12.00
N ARG A 114 -13.98 2.67 -11.89
CA ARG A 114 -14.52 1.74 -12.88
C ARG A 114 -16.04 1.87 -13.04
N THR A 115 -16.76 2.14 -11.96
CA THR A 115 -18.22 2.33 -12.00
C THR A 115 -18.58 3.63 -12.70
N GLU A 116 -17.85 4.71 -12.41
CA GLU A 116 -18.05 6.00 -13.06
C GLU A 116 -17.73 5.94 -14.56
N GLU A 117 -16.59 5.36 -14.94
CA GLU A 117 -16.19 5.22 -16.35
C GLU A 117 -17.23 4.43 -17.16
N LYS A 118 -17.74 3.33 -16.60
CA LYS A 118 -18.85 2.56 -17.20
C LYS A 118 -20.11 3.40 -17.33
N GLY A 119 -20.42 4.24 -16.34
CA GLY A 119 -21.55 5.18 -16.39
C GLY A 119 -21.41 6.21 -17.51
N ARG A 120 -20.23 6.84 -17.62
CA ARG A 120 -19.90 7.79 -18.69
C ARG A 120 -19.99 7.14 -20.06
N TYR A 121 -19.42 5.95 -20.23
CA TYR A 121 -19.49 5.19 -21.47
C TYR A 121 -20.93 4.86 -21.88
N ARG A 122 -21.76 4.37 -20.95
CA ARG A 122 -23.19 4.08 -21.22
C ARG A 122 -23.95 5.34 -21.64
N SER A 123 -23.69 6.47 -20.98
CA SER A 123 -24.31 7.75 -21.31
C SER A 123 -23.90 8.22 -22.72
N PHE A 124 -22.61 8.12 -23.04
CA PHE A 124 -22.10 8.44 -24.37
C PHE A 124 -22.72 7.55 -25.46
N ALA A 125 -22.73 6.23 -25.25
CA ALA A 125 -23.33 5.29 -26.20
C ALA A 125 -24.81 5.59 -26.47
N ARG A 126 -25.59 5.92 -25.43
CA ARG A 126 -26.99 6.33 -25.58
C ARG A 126 -27.14 7.61 -26.42
N LYS A 127 -26.26 8.60 -26.22
CA LYS A 127 -26.27 9.84 -27.02
C LYS A 127 -25.94 9.56 -28.48
N CYS A 128 -24.97 8.70 -28.76
CA CYS A 128 -24.65 8.30 -30.14
C CYS A 128 -25.83 7.60 -30.81
N ILE A 129 -26.47 6.65 -30.12
CA ILE A 129 -27.64 5.93 -30.65
C ILE A 129 -28.80 6.89 -30.92
N ALA A 130 -29.10 7.80 -29.99
CA ALA A 130 -30.17 8.79 -30.17
C ALA A 130 -29.89 9.82 -31.28
N ALA A 131 -28.63 9.98 -31.69
CA ALA A 131 -28.23 10.87 -32.79
C ALA A 131 -28.23 10.17 -34.16
N LEU A 132 -28.47 8.84 -34.23
CA LEU A 132 -28.62 8.14 -35.49
C LEU A 132 -29.98 8.50 -36.12
N PRO A 133 -30.03 8.79 -37.43
CA PRO A 133 -31.30 9.06 -38.10
C PRO A 133 -32.18 7.81 -38.13
N ASP A 134 -33.49 7.97 -37.92
CA ASP A 134 -34.46 6.89 -38.08
C ASP A 134 -34.41 6.36 -39.51
N ILE A 135 -33.91 5.15 -39.69
CA ILE A 135 -33.93 4.46 -40.98
C ILE A 135 -35.37 3.96 -41.20
N ASN A 136 -36.21 4.83 -41.75
CA ASN A 136 -37.55 4.48 -42.16
C ASN A 136 -37.46 3.74 -43.51
N ILE A 137 -37.22 2.42 -43.47
CA ILE A 137 -37.23 1.59 -44.69
C ILE A 137 -38.69 1.43 -45.11
N ASN A 138 -39.14 2.30 -46.01
CA ASN A 138 -40.44 2.18 -46.65
C ASN A 138 -40.35 1.05 -47.68
N ILE A 139 -40.69 -0.18 -47.29
CA ILE A 139 -40.79 -1.30 -48.23
C ILE A 139 -42.11 -1.12 -48.97
N SER A 140 -42.06 -0.49 -50.15
CA SER A 140 -43.19 -0.43 -51.07
C SER A 140 -43.38 -1.82 -51.69
N THR A 141 -44.40 -2.54 -51.23
CA THR A 141 -44.91 -3.76 -51.86
C THR A 141 -45.72 -3.42 -53.11
#